data_AF-A0A8I1UMG6-F1
#
_entry.id   AF-A0A8I1UMG6-F1
#
_cell.length_a   1.000
_cell.length_b   1.000
_cell.length_c   1.000
_cell.angle_alpha   90.00
_cell.angle_beta   90.00
_cell.angle_gamma   90.00
#
_symmetry.space_group_name_H-M   'P 1'
#
loop_
_entity.id
_entity.type
_entity.pdbx_description
1 polymer ?
#
loop_
_entity_poly.entity_id
_entity_poly.type
_entity_poly.pdbx_seq_one_letter_code
_entity_poly.pdbx_strand_id
1 'polypeptide(L)'
;PAIRGSYGLLVTGIGGTGVVTVCQLLGMAAHLEGKGVTVLDVTGLAQKNGAVMSFVRFAASGEPLYAPRIGVASADAVLGCDVVVTAGREALARMSEGHTRVVVNVASTPTADFTRDPDWKFPLGAMESAIVDATGADRAWFVDASRLAAALLGDAIATNLFMLGYAWQRGLIPLSAAAIERAIELNEVAIEQNKAAFAWGRVAAVDPARVEAAAEPAGPPPVSHRLSGSLEEIVARRIDALVDYQDERYARSYAALVERVRLAEAALLGDGAPLQLTEAVARNLFRVMACKDEYEVARLYSSGAFMAQVHERFEGDFRLGLHLAPPLLARRNARGELIKREYGPWVFGALKVLARLKGLRGTVLDPFGYSAERRAERRLIADYRAGVERLLASLTRERLPLAVRIASIPEEIRGFGHVKERNLQVALERERRLWSELDAVRKPTSIAG
;
A
#
# COMPACT_ATOMS: atom_id res chain seq x y z
N PRO A 1 -31.96 -5.65 -15.40
CA PRO A 1 -32.89 -4.50 -15.54
C PRO A 1 -33.46 -4.49 -16.96
N ALA A 2 -34.66 -3.94 -17.16
CA ALA A 2 -35.23 -3.80 -18.50
C ALA A 2 -34.56 -2.62 -19.24
N ILE A 3 -34.31 -2.79 -20.54
CA ILE A 3 -33.80 -1.73 -21.40
C ILE A 3 -35.01 -0.95 -21.94
N ARG A 4 -35.06 0.36 -21.69
CA ARG A 4 -36.09 1.26 -22.24
C ARG A 4 -35.43 2.23 -23.20
N GLY A 5 -35.43 1.90 -24.49
CA GLY A 5 -34.63 2.57 -25.52
C GLY A 5 -33.16 2.17 -25.42
N SER A 6 -32.39 2.80 -24.52
CA SER A 6 -30.99 2.44 -24.33
C SER A 6 -30.59 2.44 -22.87
N TYR A 7 -29.73 1.50 -22.48
CA TYR A 7 -29.19 1.38 -21.13
C TYR A 7 -27.70 1.69 -21.13
N GLY A 8 -27.27 2.72 -20.42
CA GLY A 8 -25.88 3.17 -20.31
C GLY A 8 -25.20 2.65 -19.05
N LEU A 9 -24.22 1.77 -19.21
CA LEU A 9 -23.30 1.33 -18.16
C LEU A 9 -21.95 2.01 -18.34
N LEU A 10 -21.54 2.80 -17.37
CA LEU A 10 -20.17 3.32 -17.28
C LEU A 10 -19.31 2.33 -16.50
N VAL A 11 -18.18 1.91 -17.05
CA VAL A 11 -17.18 1.11 -16.32
C VAL A 11 -15.95 1.98 -16.08
N THR A 12 -15.56 2.13 -14.83
CA THR A 12 -14.42 2.96 -14.40
C THR A 12 -13.34 2.09 -13.79
N GLY A 13 -12.07 2.37 -14.08
CA GLY A 13 -10.96 1.72 -13.40
C GLY A 13 -9.59 2.17 -13.89
N ILE A 14 -8.56 1.49 -13.41
CA ILE A 14 -7.16 1.82 -13.74
C ILE A 14 -6.71 1.04 -14.99
N GLY A 15 -5.98 1.68 -15.89
CA GLY A 15 -5.44 1.07 -17.09
C GLY A 15 -4.52 -0.12 -16.80
N GLY A 16 -4.75 -1.23 -17.49
CA GLY A 16 -4.02 -2.49 -17.30
C GLY A 16 -4.61 -3.43 -16.25
N THR A 17 -5.75 -3.10 -15.63
CA THR A 17 -6.39 -3.94 -14.60
C THR A 17 -7.51 -4.86 -15.12
N GLY A 18 -7.84 -4.81 -16.42
CA GLY A 18 -8.88 -5.65 -17.03
C GLY A 18 -10.26 -5.00 -17.20
N VAL A 19 -10.37 -3.67 -17.08
CA VAL A 19 -11.63 -2.91 -17.31
C VAL A 19 -12.16 -3.15 -18.73
N VAL A 20 -11.28 -3.04 -19.74
CA VAL A 20 -11.63 -3.26 -21.15
C VAL A 20 -12.10 -4.70 -21.38
N THR A 21 -11.45 -5.67 -20.73
CA THR A 21 -11.83 -7.09 -20.82
C THR A 21 -13.26 -7.32 -20.32
N VAL A 22 -13.67 -6.70 -19.21
CA VAL A 22 -15.07 -6.78 -18.74
C VAL A 22 -16.03 -6.19 -19.78
N CYS A 23 -15.67 -5.09 -20.42
CA CYS A 23 -16.51 -4.47 -21.44
C CYS A 23 -16.65 -5.35 -22.69
N GLN A 24 -15.57 -6.05 -23.09
CA GLN A 24 -15.60 -7.03 -24.17
C GLN A 24 -16.50 -8.22 -23.83
N LEU A 25 -16.42 -8.75 -22.60
CA LEU A 25 -17.30 -9.82 -22.14
C LEU A 25 -18.78 -9.40 -22.16
N LEU A 26 -19.07 -8.18 -21.72
CA LEU A 26 -20.42 -7.61 -21.78
C LEU A 26 -20.91 -7.44 -23.23
N GLY A 27 -20.02 -7.01 -24.14
CA GLY A 27 -20.31 -6.92 -25.57
C GLY A 27 -20.66 -8.28 -26.18
N MET A 28 -19.85 -9.30 -25.90
CA MET A 28 -20.12 -10.67 -26.36
C MET A 28 -21.41 -11.23 -25.75
N ALA A 29 -21.64 -11.04 -24.44
CA ALA A 29 -22.86 -11.49 -23.78
C ALA A 29 -24.11 -10.81 -24.37
N ALA A 30 -24.06 -9.51 -24.69
CA ALA A 30 -25.15 -8.82 -25.38
C ALA A 30 -25.37 -9.36 -26.81
N HIS A 31 -24.29 -9.64 -27.53
CA HIS A 31 -24.36 -10.24 -28.87
C HIS A 31 -25.03 -11.63 -28.84
N LEU A 32 -24.67 -12.48 -27.88
CA LEU A 32 -25.29 -13.80 -27.68
C LEU A 32 -26.80 -13.71 -27.41
N GLU A 33 -27.28 -12.62 -26.81
CA GLU A 33 -28.70 -12.36 -26.56
C GLU A 33 -29.41 -11.64 -27.71
N GLY A 34 -28.72 -11.36 -28.83
CA GLY A 34 -29.27 -10.62 -29.97
C GLY A 34 -29.58 -9.15 -29.66
N LYS A 35 -28.99 -8.58 -28.61
CA LYS A 35 -29.15 -7.18 -28.21
C LYS A 35 -28.17 -6.28 -28.97
N GLY A 36 -28.57 -5.03 -29.20
CA GLY A 36 -27.65 -4.01 -29.69
C GLY A 36 -26.65 -3.63 -28.59
N VAL A 37 -25.37 -3.49 -28.94
CA VAL A 37 -24.34 -3.04 -28.00
C VAL A 37 -23.33 -2.12 -28.68
N THR A 38 -22.90 -1.07 -27.98
CA THR A 38 -21.73 -0.27 -28.33
C THR A 38 -20.80 -0.16 -27.13
N VAL A 39 -19.51 -0.26 -27.39
CA VAL A 39 -18.45 -0.13 -26.40
C VAL A 39 -17.49 0.96 -26.88
N LEU A 40 -17.23 1.95 -26.04
CA LEU A 40 -16.24 3.00 -26.30
C LEU A 40 -15.30 3.10 -25.11
N ASP A 41 -14.04 2.72 -25.31
CA ASP A 41 -13.00 2.82 -24.30
C ASP A 41 -12.27 4.16 -24.42
N VAL A 42 -12.21 4.91 -23.32
CA VAL A 42 -11.44 6.14 -23.20
C VAL A 42 -10.34 5.90 -22.16
N THR A 43 -9.11 5.72 -22.65
CA THR A 43 -7.92 5.59 -21.83
C THR A 43 -7.24 6.95 -21.66
N GLY A 44 -6.84 7.30 -20.43
CA GLY A 44 -6.00 8.48 -20.19
C GLY A 44 -4.63 8.39 -20.90
N LEU A 45 -3.91 9.51 -20.93
CA LEU A 45 -2.59 9.63 -21.59
C LEU A 45 -1.53 8.62 -21.09
N ALA A 46 -1.70 8.08 -19.87
CA ALA A 46 -0.82 7.07 -19.30
C ALA A 46 -1.36 5.65 -19.58
N GLN A 47 -0.61 4.87 -20.36
CA GLN A 47 -0.96 3.50 -20.76
C GLN A 47 -0.98 2.48 -19.59
N LYS A 48 -0.28 2.78 -18.48
CA LYS A 48 -0.35 2.04 -17.21
C LYS A 48 -0.59 3.03 -16.07
N ASN A 49 -1.45 2.69 -15.12
CA ASN A 49 -1.86 3.54 -13.98
C ASN A 49 -2.67 4.80 -14.33
N GLY A 50 -3.06 4.98 -15.60
CA GLY A 50 -4.00 6.04 -16.01
C GLY A 50 -5.45 5.66 -15.75
N ALA A 51 -6.32 6.66 -15.60
CA ALA A 51 -7.76 6.45 -15.54
C ALA A 51 -8.29 5.88 -16.87
N VAL A 52 -9.15 4.88 -16.79
CA VAL A 52 -9.89 4.30 -17.91
C VAL A 52 -11.38 4.43 -17.63
N MET A 53 -12.11 4.95 -18.62
CA MET A 53 -13.56 5.01 -18.63
C MET A 53 -14.07 4.32 -19.88
N SER A 54 -14.84 3.26 -19.70
CA SER A 54 -15.47 2.53 -20.79
C SER A 54 -16.97 2.78 -20.77
N PHE A 55 -17.50 3.28 -21.88
CA PHE A 55 -18.93 3.52 -22.06
C PHE A 55 -19.54 2.32 -22.77
N VAL A 56 -20.41 1.59 -22.09
CA VAL A 56 -21.14 0.45 -22.66
C VAL A 56 -22.60 0.83 -22.76
N ARG A 57 -23.18 0.78 -23.96
CA ARG A 57 -24.62 0.98 -24.17
C ARG A 57 -25.26 -0.27 -24.69
N PHE A 58 -26.41 -0.61 -24.14
CA PHE A 58 -27.25 -1.71 -24.60
C PHE A 58 -28.55 -1.17 -25.18
N ALA A 59 -29.06 -1.82 -26.22
CA ALA A 59 -30.38 -1.61 -26.78
C ALA A 59 -31.11 -2.95 -26.92
N ALA A 60 -32.44 -2.91 -26.97
CA ALA A 60 -33.21 -4.11 -27.32
C ALA A 60 -32.87 -4.58 -28.75
N SER A 61 -33.24 -5.81 -29.09
CA SER A 61 -32.98 -6.35 -30.43
C SER A 61 -33.67 -5.50 -31.50
N GLY A 62 -32.90 -5.08 -32.51
CA GLY A 62 -33.39 -4.22 -33.59
C GLY A 62 -33.53 -2.73 -33.26
N GLU A 63 -33.31 -2.31 -32.00
CA GLU A 63 -33.33 -0.90 -31.63
C GLU A 63 -31.98 -0.21 -31.94
N PRO A 64 -31.98 1.00 -32.51
CA PRO A 64 -30.76 1.71 -32.88
C PRO A 64 -30.03 2.32 -31.68
N LEU A 65 -28.69 2.27 -31.72
CA LEU A 65 -27.80 3.00 -30.80
C LEU A 65 -27.13 4.16 -31.55
N TYR A 66 -27.53 5.39 -31.26
CA TYR A 66 -27.09 6.57 -32.01
C TYR A 66 -25.75 7.18 -31.55
N ALA A 67 -25.45 7.11 -30.24
CA ALA A 67 -24.24 7.71 -29.68
C ALA A 67 -23.56 6.73 -28.72
N PRO A 68 -22.27 6.41 -28.89
CA PRO A 68 -21.57 5.46 -28.03
C PRO A 68 -21.21 6.03 -26.65
N ARG A 69 -21.10 7.36 -26.53
CA ARG A 69 -20.76 8.02 -25.26
C ARG A 69 -22.01 8.21 -24.39
N ILE A 70 -21.88 8.02 -23.08
CA ILE A 70 -22.94 8.34 -22.11
C ILE A 70 -22.90 9.84 -21.82
N GLY A 71 -24.05 10.52 -21.87
CA GLY A 71 -24.20 11.96 -21.63
C GLY A 71 -23.99 12.35 -20.16
N VAL A 72 -24.04 13.66 -19.88
CA VAL A 72 -24.03 14.18 -18.51
C VAL A 72 -25.29 13.71 -17.79
N ALA A 73 -25.16 13.30 -16.52
CA ALA A 73 -26.29 12.85 -15.70
C ALA A 73 -27.18 11.76 -16.36
N SER A 74 -26.59 10.91 -17.21
CA SER A 74 -27.32 9.98 -18.09
C SER A 74 -26.89 8.51 -17.92
N ALA A 75 -26.01 8.19 -16.97
CA ALA A 75 -25.65 6.80 -16.71
C ALA A 75 -26.76 6.10 -15.91
N ASP A 76 -27.27 4.98 -16.42
CA ASP A 76 -28.20 4.14 -15.65
C ASP A 76 -27.44 3.40 -14.53
N ALA A 77 -26.22 2.95 -14.82
CA ALA A 77 -25.37 2.27 -13.88
C ALA A 77 -23.88 2.61 -14.03
N VAL A 78 -23.14 2.46 -12.94
CA VAL A 78 -21.68 2.55 -12.91
C VAL A 78 -21.10 1.29 -12.25
N LEU A 79 -20.20 0.62 -12.96
CA LEU A 79 -19.34 -0.45 -12.45
C LEU A 79 -17.95 0.13 -12.18
N GLY A 80 -17.73 0.53 -10.93
CA GLY A 80 -16.48 1.13 -10.47
C GLY A 80 -15.46 0.10 -10.01
N CYS A 81 -14.60 -0.35 -10.92
CA CYS A 81 -13.49 -1.27 -10.58
C CYS A 81 -12.38 -0.60 -9.74
N ASP A 82 -12.39 0.73 -9.63
CA ASP A 82 -11.51 1.52 -8.76
C ASP A 82 -12.22 2.79 -8.26
N VAL A 83 -12.17 3.03 -6.94
CA VAL A 83 -12.85 4.18 -6.31
C VAL A 83 -12.28 5.53 -6.74
N VAL A 84 -10.97 5.65 -7.01
CA VAL A 84 -10.35 6.93 -7.39
C VAL A 84 -10.86 7.39 -8.75
N VAL A 85 -10.91 6.48 -9.72
CA VAL A 85 -11.43 6.80 -11.06
C VAL A 85 -12.94 7.05 -11.01
N THR A 86 -13.67 6.30 -10.18
CA THR A 86 -15.13 6.43 -10.03
C THR A 86 -15.55 7.74 -9.36
N ALA A 87 -14.79 8.20 -8.35
CA ALA A 87 -14.97 9.50 -7.72
C ALA A 87 -14.37 10.67 -8.53
N GLY A 88 -13.78 10.38 -9.70
CA GLY A 88 -13.23 11.40 -10.58
C GLY A 88 -14.31 12.27 -11.21
N ARG A 89 -14.00 13.55 -11.44
CA ARG A 89 -14.95 14.56 -11.97
C ARG A 89 -15.71 14.10 -13.23
N GLU A 90 -15.00 13.45 -14.16
CA GLU A 90 -15.60 12.98 -15.42
C GLU A 90 -16.61 11.85 -15.21
N ALA A 91 -16.38 10.96 -14.24
CA ALA A 91 -17.29 9.86 -13.90
C ALA A 91 -18.50 10.39 -13.12
N LEU A 92 -18.26 11.23 -12.10
CA LEU A 92 -19.32 11.88 -11.32
C LEU A 92 -20.26 12.69 -12.22
N ALA A 93 -19.74 13.39 -13.24
CA ALA A 93 -20.56 14.14 -14.19
C ALA A 93 -21.53 13.28 -15.03
N ARG A 94 -21.36 11.95 -15.07
CA ARG A 94 -22.30 11.03 -15.75
C ARG A 94 -23.39 10.51 -14.81
N MET A 95 -23.20 10.67 -13.51
CA MET A 95 -24.12 10.20 -12.48
C MET A 95 -25.23 11.22 -12.23
N SER A 96 -26.39 10.73 -11.81
CA SER A 96 -27.55 11.54 -11.46
C SER A 96 -28.23 10.96 -10.22
N GLU A 97 -28.48 11.84 -9.25
CA GLU A 97 -29.18 11.51 -8.01
C GLU A 97 -30.55 10.88 -8.30
N GLY A 98 -30.87 9.77 -7.62
CA GLY A 98 -32.15 9.08 -7.77
C GLY A 98 -32.32 8.29 -9.07
N HIS A 99 -31.36 8.35 -10.00
CA HIS A 99 -31.37 7.58 -11.24
C HIS A 99 -30.22 6.56 -11.26
N THR A 100 -28.98 7.03 -11.23
CA THR A 100 -27.79 6.21 -11.41
C THR A 100 -27.58 5.26 -10.23
N ARG A 101 -27.21 4.01 -10.53
CA ARG A 101 -26.86 2.98 -9.54
C ARG A 101 -25.39 2.61 -9.65
N VAL A 102 -24.67 2.51 -8.55
CA VAL A 102 -23.21 2.38 -8.59
C VAL A 102 -22.70 1.30 -7.64
N VAL A 103 -21.82 0.44 -8.14
CA VAL A 103 -21.05 -0.52 -7.33
C VAL A 103 -19.58 -0.15 -7.47
N VAL A 104 -18.85 -0.03 -6.35
CA VAL A 104 -17.48 0.49 -6.32
C VAL A 104 -16.56 -0.39 -5.52
N ASN A 105 -15.42 -0.71 -6.12
CA ASN A 105 -14.30 -1.33 -5.45
C ASN A 105 -13.51 -0.28 -4.66
N VAL A 106 -13.49 -0.39 -3.33
CA VAL A 106 -12.85 0.58 -2.43
C VAL A 106 -11.38 0.30 -2.16
N ALA A 107 -10.82 -0.71 -2.81
CA ALA A 107 -9.42 -1.07 -2.64
C ALA A 107 -8.50 0.14 -2.87
N SER A 108 -7.63 0.39 -1.89
CA SER A 108 -6.62 1.43 -1.98
C SER A 108 -5.51 1.00 -2.95
N THR A 109 -5.68 1.28 -4.23
CA THR A 109 -4.61 1.11 -5.22
C THR A 109 -3.71 2.33 -5.23
N PRO A 110 -2.39 2.22 -5.00
CA PRO A 110 -1.48 3.36 -5.07
C PRO A 110 -1.52 4.00 -6.46
N THR A 111 -2.05 5.21 -6.57
CA THR A 111 -2.08 5.96 -7.83
C THR A 111 -0.73 6.66 -8.06
N ALA A 112 -0.56 7.28 -9.24
CA ALA A 112 0.64 8.06 -9.53
C ALA A 112 0.88 9.17 -8.48
N ASP A 113 -0.16 9.69 -7.85
CA ASP A 113 -0.04 10.74 -6.83
C ASP A 113 0.60 10.23 -5.52
N PHE A 114 0.42 8.95 -5.17
CA PHE A 114 1.12 8.31 -4.04
C PHE A 114 2.65 8.36 -4.19
N THR A 115 3.16 8.40 -5.43
CA THR A 115 4.62 8.47 -5.66
C THR A 115 5.21 9.87 -5.40
N ARG A 116 4.36 10.90 -5.29
CA ARG A 116 4.77 12.31 -5.15
C ARG A 116 4.71 12.82 -3.71
N ASP A 117 3.80 12.28 -2.89
CA ASP A 117 3.61 12.66 -1.49
C ASP A 117 3.68 11.42 -0.56
N PRO A 118 4.79 11.21 0.16
CA PRO A 118 4.97 10.08 1.08
C PRO A 118 4.06 10.08 2.31
N ASP A 119 3.43 11.20 2.64
CA ASP A 119 2.51 11.35 3.77
C ASP A 119 1.04 11.43 3.31
N TRP A 120 0.79 11.24 2.02
CA TRP A 120 -0.56 11.25 1.47
C TRP A 120 -1.43 10.17 2.12
N LYS A 121 -2.55 10.61 2.68
CA LYS A 121 -3.58 9.72 3.23
C LYS A 121 -4.64 9.50 2.16
N PHE A 122 -4.89 8.24 1.84
CA PHE A 122 -5.95 7.84 0.91
C PHE A 122 -7.31 8.30 1.44
N PRO A 123 -7.98 9.29 0.82
CA PRO A 123 -9.15 9.94 1.39
C PRO A 123 -10.43 9.17 1.03
N LEU A 124 -10.47 7.87 1.35
CA LEU A 124 -11.56 6.96 0.95
C LEU A 124 -12.94 7.52 1.31
N GLY A 125 -13.14 7.94 2.56
CA GLY A 125 -14.45 8.45 3.01
C GLY A 125 -14.92 9.69 2.24
N ALA A 126 -14.01 10.55 1.78
CA ALA A 126 -14.38 11.70 0.95
C ALA A 126 -14.78 11.28 -0.47
N MET A 127 -14.12 10.25 -1.03
CA MET A 127 -14.45 9.69 -2.34
C MET A 127 -15.80 8.95 -2.30
N GLU A 128 -16.06 8.18 -1.25
CA GLU A 128 -17.35 7.52 -1.03
C GLU A 128 -18.47 8.55 -0.89
N SER A 129 -18.26 9.61 -0.09
CA SER A 129 -19.22 10.70 0.07
C SER A 129 -19.55 11.36 -1.28
N ALA A 130 -18.55 11.68 -2.09
CA ALA A 130 -18.78 12.30 -3.40
C ALA A 130 -19.62 11.41 -4.35
N ILE A 131 -19.43 10.09 -4.30
CA ILE A 131 -20.21 9.13 -5.09
C ILE A 131 -21.65 9.03 -4.55
N VAL A 132 -21.81 9.00 -3.22
CA VAL A 132 -23.12 9.02 -2.56
C VAL A 132 -23.88 10.29 -2.91
N ASP A 133 -23.24 11.45 -2.84
CA ASP A 133 -23.86 12.75 -3.19
C ASP A 133 -24.31 12.79 -4.66
N ALA A 134 -23.57 12.13 -5.56
CA ALA A 134 -23.90 12.11 -6.99
C ALA A 134 -25.00 11.10 -7.38
N THR A 135 -25.34 10.13 -6.51
CA THR A 135 -26.23 9.00 -6.85
C THR A 135 -27.40 8.80 -5.89
N GLY A 136 -27.22 9.14 -4.61
CA GLY A 136 -28.11 8.81 -3.50
C GLY A 136 -27.59 7.63 -2.67
N ALA A 137 -27.76 7.69 -1.36
CA ALA A 137 -27.22 6.70 -0.41
C ALA A 137 -27.77 5.28 -0.61
N ASP A 138 -29.00 5.13 -1.12
CA ASP A 138 -29.65 3.84 -1.40
C ASP A 138 -29.20 3.21 -2.73
N ARG A 139 -28.36 3.92 -3.51
CA ARG A 139 -27.95 3.53 -4.87
C ARG A 139 -26.46 3.30 -5.03
N ALA A 140 -25.69 3.48 -3.97
CA ALA A 140 -24.25 3.24 -3.94
C ALA A 140 -23.89 2.05 -3.05
N TRP A 141 -23.15 1.08 -3.61
CA TRP A 141 -22.62 -0.06 -2.88
C TRP A 141 -21.09 -0.08 -2.98
N PHE A 142 -20.43 -0.17 -1.83
CA PHE A 142 -18.99 -0.16 -1.70
C PHE A 142 -18.51 -1.53 -1.21
N VAL A 143 -17.49 -2.10 -1.84
CA VAL A 143 -16.94 -3.41 -1.48
C VAL A 143 -15.43 -3.45 -1.70
N ASP A 144 -14.66 -4.05 -0.80
CA ASP A 144 -13.23 -4.30 -1.01
C ASP A 144 -13.05 -5.58 -1.85
N ALA A 145 -13.44 -5.49 -3.12
CA ALA A 145 -13.44 -6.63 -4.03
C ALA A 145 -12.02 -7.14 -4.30
N SER A 146 -11.02 -6.27 -4.29
CA SER A 146 -9.62 -6.69 -4.49
C SER A 146 -9.14 -7.62 -3.39
N ARG A 147 -9.40 -7.29 -2.12
CA ARG A 147 -9.05 -8.15 -0.98
C ARG A 147 -9.80 -9.48 -1.05
N LEU A 148 -11.10 -9.44 -1.29
CA LEU A 148 -11.94 -10.65 -1.33
C LEU A 148 -11.53 -11.56 -2.48
N ALA A 149 -11.32 -11.02 -3.69
CA ALA A 149 -10.89 -11.80 -4.85
C ALA A 149 -9.51 -12.43 -4.62
N ALA A 150 -8.55 -11.68 -4.08
CA ALA A 150 -7.22 -12.20 -3.78
C ALA A 150 -7.26 -13.31 -2.72
N ALA A 151 -8.06 -13.15 -1.67
CA ALA A 151 -8.18 -14.15 -0.61
C ALA A 151 -8.88 -15.43 -1.08
N LEU A 152 -9.93 -15.32 -1.91
CA LEU A 152 -10.74 -16.47 -2.33
C LEU A 152 -10.17 -17.21 -3.54
N LEU A 153 -9.45 -16.50 -4.41
CA LEU A 153 -9.06 -17.00 -5.75
C LEU A 153 -7.56 -16.90 -6.01
N GLY A 154 -6.78 -16.47 -5.02
CA GLY A 154 -5.32 -16.37 -5.09
C GLY A 154 -4.77 -15.22 -5.92
N ASP A 155 -5.62 -14.49 -6.66
CA ASP A 155 -5.18 -13.41 -7.55
C ASP A 155 -6.18 -12.25 -7.60
N ALA A 156 -5.64 -11.02 -7.53
CA ALA A 156 -6.39 -9.79 -7.70
C ALA A 156 -6.87 -9.56 -9.14
N ILE A 157 -6.35 -10.29 -10.14
CA ILE A 157 -6.87 -10.23 -11.53
C ILE A 157 -8.37 -10.60 -11.58
N ALA A 158 -8.84 -11.44 -10.67
CA ALA A 158 -10.25 -11.84 -10.56
C ALA A 158 -11.20 -10.71 -10.10
N THR A 159 -10.66 -9.58 -9.61
CA THR A 159 -11.44 -8.47 -9.02
C THR A 159 -12.54 -7.94 -9.92
N ASN A 160 -12.26 -7.74 -11.21
CA ASN A 160 -13.24 -7.10 -12.09
C ASN A 160 -14.41 -8.04 -12.43
N LEU A 161 -14.16 -9.35 -12.51
CA LEU A 161 -15.22 -10.35 -12.69
C LEU A 161 -16.04 -10.52 -11.40
N PHE A 162 -15.39 -10.46 -10.24
CA PHE A 162 -16.09 -10.38 -8.95
C PHE A 162 -17.00 -9.15 -8.89
N MET A 163 -16.50 -7.98 -9.27
CA MET A 163 -17.27 -6.74 -9.34
C MET A 163 -18.45 -6.85 -10.31
N LEU A 164 -18.24 -7.47 -11.48
CA LEU A 164 -19.31 -7.75 -12.45
C LEU A 164 -20.40 -8.65 -11.85
N GLY A 165 -20.01 -9.70 -11.12
CA GLY A 165 -20.94 -10.60 -10.41
C GLY A 165 -21.76 -9.86 -9.36
N TYR A 166 -21.10 -9.02 -8.56
CA TYR A 166 -21.76 -8.20 -7.55
C TYR A 166 -22.77 -7.24 -8.19
N ALA A 167 -22.38 -6.53 -9.25
CA ALA A 167 -23.25 -5.60 -9.98
C ALA A 167 -24.41 -6.32 -10.67
N TRP A 168 -24.17 -7.52 -11.23
CA TRP A 168 -25.22 -8.35 -11.81
C TRP A 168 -26.26 -8.74 -10.77
N GLN A 169 -25.82 -9.21 -9.60
CA GLN A 169 -26.72 -9.64 -8.53
C GLN A 169 -27.52 -8.48 -7.92
N ARG A 170 -26.94 -7.28 -7.88
CA ARG A 170 -27.65 -6.04 -7.56
C ARG A 170 -28.59 -5.58 -8.68
N GLY A 171 -28.55 -6.19 -9.87
CA GLY A 171 -29.44 -5.88 -10.98
C GLY A 171 -29.03 -4.62 -11.75
N LEU A 172 -27.75 -4.32 -11.86
CA LEU A 172 -27.21 -3.21 -12.68
C LEU A 172 -26.95 -3.64 -14.13
N ILE A 173 -26.81 -4.94 -14.39
CA ILE A 173 -26.39 -5.44 -15.71
C ILE A 173 -27.61 -5.96 -16.48
N PRO A 174 -27.98 -5.39 -17.64
CA PRO A 174 -29.18 -5.75 -18.40
C PRO A 174 -28.99 -7.02 -19.25
N LEU A 175 -28.20 -7.98 -18.79
CA LEU A 175 -27.87 -9.24 -19.47
C LEU A 175 -28.12 -10.42 -18.52
N SER A 176 -28.36 -11.61 -19.05
CA SER A 176 -28.48 -12.83 -18.27
C SER A 176 -27.12 -13.30 -17.74
N ALA A 177 -27.13 -13.98 -16.58
CA ALA A 177 -25.93 -14.63 -16.07
C ALA A 177 -25.40 -15.70 -17.04
N ALA A 178 -26.29 -16.44 -17.69
CA ALA A 178 -25.92 -17.47 -18.66
C ALA A 178 -25.15 -16.89 -19.85
N ALA A 179 -25.55 -15.72 -20.38
CA ALA A 179 -24.83 -15.07 -21.46
C ALA A 179 -23.44 -14.57 -21.02
N ILE A 180 -23.33 -14.05 -19.79
CA ILE A 180 -22.04 -13.62 -19.22
C ILE A 180 -21.11 -14.81 -19.01
N GLU A 181 -21.61 -15.90 -18.43
CA GLU A 181 -20.85 -17.13 -18.22
C GLU A 181 -20.41 -17.74 -19.56
N ARG A 182 -21.27 -17.72 -20.58
CA ARG A 182 -20.91 -18.16 -21.93
C ARG A 182 -19.88 -17.25 -22.59
N ALA A 183 -19.96 -15.93 -22.38
CA ALA A 183 -18.94 -15.01 -22.86
C ALA A 183 -17.57 -15.25 -22.20
N ILE A 184 -17.55 -15.62 -20.91
CA ILE A 184 -16.33 -16.03 -20.21
C ILE A 184 -15.72 -17.29 -20.84
N GLU A 185 -16.55 -18.30 -21.16
CA GLU A 185 -16.08 -19.52 -21.83
C GLU A 185 -15.47 -19.23 -23.20
N LEU A 186 -16.12 -18.37 -24.00
CA LEU A 186 -15.66 -17.99 -25.33
C LEU A 186 -14.39 -17.13 -25.33
N ASN A 187 -14.04 -16.53 -24.19
CA ASN A 187 -12.80 -15.77 -24.05
C ASN A 187 -11.57 -16.69 -23.85
N GLU A 188 -11.78 -17.98 -23.55
CA GLU A 188 -10.73 -19.03 -23.45
C GLU A 188 -9.60 -18.77 -22.45
N VAL A 189 -9.71 -17.74 -21.60
CA VAL A 189 -8.71 -17.37 -20.59
C VAL A 189 -9.26 -17.65 -19.19
N ALA A 190 -8.55 -18.49 -18.43
CA ALA A 190 -8.81 -18.78 -17.02
C ALA A 190 -10.31 -19.01 -16.69
N ILE A 191 -10.99 -19.79 -17.54
CA ILE A 191 -12.46 -19.92 -17.58
C ILE A 191 -13.03 -20.21 -16.18
N GLU A 192 -12.51 -21.25 -15.51
CA GLU A 192 -13.01 -21.68 -14.19
C GLU A 192 -12.78 -20.60 -13.12
N GLN A 193 -11.63 -19.95 -13.11
CA GLN A 193 -11.32 -18.87 -12.16
C GLN A 193 -12.22 -17.65 -12.40
N ASN A 194 -12.47 -17.28 -13.66
CA ASN A 194 -13.34 -16.16 -14.01
C ASN A 194 -14.82 -16.43 -13.67
N LYS A 195 -15.29 -17.65 -13.90
CA LYS A 195 -16.63 -18.08 -13.46
C LYS A 195 -16.75 -18.09 -11.95
N ALA A 196 -15.75 -18.61 -11.24
CA ALA A 196 -15.71 -18.59 -9.78
C ALA A 196 -15.72 -17.14 -9.24
N ALA A 197 -14.96 -16.23 -9.84
CA ALA A 197 -14.96 -14.80 -9.50
C ALA A 197 -16.35 -14.18 -9.65
N PHE A 198 -16.99 -14.39 -10.81
CA PHE A 198 -18.35 -13.92 -11.05
C PHE A 198 -19.35 -14.49 -10.03
N ALA A 199 -19.27 -15.78 -9.72
CA ALA A 199 -20.13 -16.43 -8.73
C ALA A 199 -19.91 -15.87 -7.31
N TRP A 200 -18.66 -15.72 -6.86
CA TRP A 200 -18.34 -15.13 -5.55
C TRP A 200 -18.83 -13.69 -5.42
N GLY A 201 -18.69 -12.90 -6.50
CA GLY A 201 -19.24 -11.55 -6.55
C GLY A 201 -20.75 -11.52 -6.32
N ARG A 202 -21.48 -12.46 -6.93
CA ARG A 202 -22.93 -12.62 -6.72
C ARG A 202 -23.25 -12.98 -5.27
N VAL A 203 -22.53 -13.93 -4.67
CA VAL A 203 -22.73 -14.29 -3.26
C VAL A 203 -22.47 -13.09 -2.35
N ALA A 204 -21.40 -12.32 -2.60
CA ALA A 204 -21.04 -11.15 -1.81
C ALA A 204 -22.12 -10.04 -1.82
N ALA A 205 -22.89 -9.93 -2.91
CA ALA A 205 -23.99 -8.96 -2.97
C ALA A 205 -25.20 -9.35 -2.09
N VAL A 206 -25.33 -10.62 -1.72
CA VAL A 206 -26.47 -11.15 -0.94
C VAL A 206 -26.06 -11.46 0.50
N ASP A 207 -24.91 -12.09 0.68
CA ASP A 207 -24.40 -12.55 1.97
C ASP A 207 -22.90 -12.19 2.11
N PRO A 208 -22.59 -10.91 2.39
CA PRO A 208 -21.21 -10.47 2.59
C PRO A 208 -20.51 -11.23 3.72
N ALA A 209 -21.22 -11.55 4.79
CA ALA A 209 -20.65 -12.20 5.98
C ALA A 209 -20.09 -13.59 5.65
N ARG A 210 -20.81 -14.38 4.84
CA ARG A 210 -20.33 -15.68 4.36
C ARG A 210 -19.08 -15.55 3.49
N VAL A 211 -19.02 -14.52 2.64
CA VAL A 211 -17.85 -14.28 1.78
C VAL A 211 -16.65 -13.86 2.63
N GLU A 212 -16.85 -13.01 3.64
CA GLU A 212 -15.78 -12.66 4.59
C GLU A 212 -15.26 -13.90 5.33
N ALA A 213 -16.15 -14.74 5.86
CA ALA A 213 -15.74 -15.98 6.54
C ALA A 213 -14.99 -16.95 5.62
N ALA A 214 -15.32 -17.00 4.32
CA ALA A 214 -14.59 -17.79 3.35
C ALA A 214 -13.25 -17.16 2.93
N ALA A 215 -13.14 -15.83 3.01
CA ALA A 215 -11.93 -15.07 2.70
C ALA A 215 -10.98 -14.93 3.91
N GLU A 216 -11.41 -15.33 5.11
CA GLU A 216 -10.54 -15.38 6.28
C GLU A 216 -9.40 -16.39 6.05
N PRO A 217 -8.13 -15.99 6.24
CA PRO A 217 -7.02 -16.92 6.15
C PRO A 217 -7.22 -18.07 7.15
N ALA A 218 -6.90 -19.29 6.73
CA ALA A 218 -6.85 -20.44 7.64
C ALA A 218 -5.66 -20.28 8.61
N GLY A 219 -5.82 -19.47 9.65
CA GLY A 219 -4.82 -19.26 10.71
C GLY A 219 -4.67 -17.80 11.15
N PRO A 220 -4.06 -17.56 12.32
CA PRO A 220 -3.78 -16.21 12.77
C PRO A 220 -2.85 -15.50 11.77
N PRO A 221 -3.03 -14.18 11.54
CA PRO A 221 -2.15 -13.43 10.66
C PRO A 221 -0.70 -13.58 11.12
N PRO A 222 0.28 -13.60 10.20
CA PRO A 222 1.69 -13.68 10.55
C PRO A 222 2.01 -12.65 11.64
N VAL A 223 2.81 -13.03 12.63
CA VAL A 223 3.21 -12.14 13.73
C VAL A 223 3.80 -10.83 13.18
N SER A 224 4.43 -10.85 12.01
CA SER A 224 4.93 -9.64 11.31
C SER A 224 3.85 -8.62 10.93
N HIS A 225 2.58 -9.00 10.81
CA HIS A 225 1.47 -8.14 10.38
C HIS A 225 0.61 -7.61 11.54
N ARG A 226 0.84 -8.10 12.77
CA ARG A 226 0.15 -7.61 13.96
C ARG A 226 0.80 -6.32 14.48
N LEU A 227 0.05 -5.22 14.48
CA LEU A 227 0.44 -3.98 15.16
C LEU A 227 0.68 -4.26 16.65
N SER A 228 1.72 -3.64 17.21
CA SER A 228 2.02 -3.76 18.65
C SER A 228 1.00 -2.93 19.42
N GLY A 229 0.34 -3.55 20.40
CA GLY A 229 -0.73 -2.94 21.19
C GLY A 229 -0.24 -2.17 22.42
N SER A 230 1.03 -2.36 22.81
CA SER A 230 1.65 -1.69 23.95
C SER A 230 3.10 -1.30 23.70
N LEU A 231 3.64 -0.42 24.55
CA LEU A 231 5.05 -0.04 24.53
C LEU A 231 5.97 -1.24 24.77
N GLU A 232 5.58 -2.16 25.66
CA GLU A 232 6.33 -3.38 25.96
C GLU A 232 6.42 -4.27 24.71
N GLU A 233 5.31 -4.45 23.98
CA GLU A 233 5.31 -5.20 22.72
C GLU A 233 6.17 -4.50 21.64
N ILE A 234 6.14 -3.16 21.57
CA ILE A 234 6.99 -2.36 20.67
C ILE A 234 8.47 -2.63 20.95
N VAL A 235 8.88 -2.63 22.21
CA VAL A 235 10.28 -2.80 22.63
C VAL A 235 10.72 -4.25 22.44
N ALA A 236 9.95 -5.23 22.91
CA ALA A 236 10.27 -6.66 22.79
C ALA A 236 10.48 -7.07 21.33
N ARG A 237 9.54 -6.73 20.43
CA ARG A 237 9.66 -7.07 19.01
C ARG A 237 10.90 -6.45 18.35
N ARG A 238 11.31 -5.26 18.78
CA ARG A 238 12.51 -4.59 18.26
C ARG A 238 13.79 -5.19 18.81
N ILE A 239 13.78 -5.67 20.06
CA ILE A 239 14.89 -6.44 20.63
C ILE A 239 15.10 -7.69 19.77
N ASP A 240 14.06 -8.50 19.55
CA ASP A 240 14.15 -9.72 18.74
C ASP A 240 14.66 -9.41 17.33
N ALA A 241 14.10 -8.38 16.69
CA ALA A 241 14.53 -7.96 15.37
C ALA A 241 16.00 -7.49 15.33
N LEU A 242 16.50 -6.84 16.38
CA LEU A 242 17.90 -6.41 16.47
C LEU A 242 18.87 -7.57 16.74
N VAL A 243 18.43 -8.62 17.45
CA VAL A 243 19.20 -9.87 17.61
C VAL A 243 19.37 -10.53 16.25
N ASP A 244 18.28 -10.67 15.50
CA ASP A 244 18.30 -11.22 14.14
C ASP A 244 19.14 -10.37 13.20
N TYR A 245 18.96 -9.05 13.27
CA TYR A 245 19.69 -8.08 12.45
C TYR A 245 21.19 -8.19 12.67
N GLN A 246 21.65 -8.16 13.93
CA GLN A 246 23.07 -8.14 14.28
C GLN A 246 23.37 -9.22 15.32
N ASP A 247 23.12 -8.93 16.60
CA ASP A 247 23.38 -9.81 17.74
C ASP A 247 22.70 -9.28 19.03
N GLU A 248 22.77 -10.07 20.10
CA GLU A 248 22.21 -9.69 21.40
C GLU A 248 22.84 -8.45 22.03
N ARG A 249 24.14 -8.21 21.81
CA ARG A 249 24.81 -7.03 22.37
C ARG A 249 24.24 -5.76 21.73
N TYR A 250 23.97 -5.81 20.43
CA TYR A 250 23.34 -4.74 19.68
C TYR A 250 21.92 -4.46 20.19
N ALA A 251 21.11 -5.51 20.36
CA ALA A 251 19.77 -5.41 20.93
C ALA A 251 19.77 -4.87 22.38
N ARG A 252 20.71 -5.31 23.23
CA ARG A 252 20.86 -4.79 24.60
C ARG A 252 21.17 -3.29 24.61
N SER A 253 21.99 -2.80 23.67
CA SER A 253 22.31 -1.37 23.57
C SER A 253 21.10 -0.50 23.19
N TYR A 254 20.13 -1.08 22.49
CA TYR A 254 18.84 -0.45 22.19
C TYR A 254 17.96 -0.42 23.45
N ALA A 255 17.77 -1.58 24.07
CA ALA A 255 16.93 -1.73 25.27
C ALA A 255 17.40 -0.80 26.41
N ALA A 256 18.71 -0.72 26.63
CA ALA A 256 19.30 0.12 27.68
C ALA A 256 19.04 1.62 27.48
N LEU A 257 19.01 2.12 26.23
CA LEU A 257 18.70 3.53 26.00
C LEU A 257 17.20 3.78 26.18
N VAL A 258 16.35 2.93 25.62
CA VAL A 258 14.89 3.06 25.76
C VAL A 258 14.48 3.01 27.22
N GLU A 259 15.05 2.11 28.02
CA GLU A 259 14.74 2.00 29.44
C GLU A 259 15.15 3.26 30.22
N ARG A 260 16.30 3.87 29.89
CA ARG A 260 16.70 5.14 30.51
C ARG A 260 15.72 6.27 30.19
N VAL A 261 15.22 6.33 28.96
CA VAL A 261 14.17 7.30 28.59
C VAL A 261 12.88 7.01 29.36
N ARG A 262 12.47 5.75 29.43
CA ARG A 262 11.28 5.30 30.16
C ARG A 262 11.30 5.74 31.62
N LEU A 263 12.42 5.50 32.31
CA LEU A 263 12.59 5.87 33.71
C LEU A 263 12.55 7.40 33.91
N ALA A 264 13.24 8.16 33.05
CA ALA A 264 13.26 9.62 33.15
C ALA A 264 11.90 10.26 32.87
N GLU A 265 11.18 9.77 31.84
CA GLU A 265 9.85 10.26 31.48
C GLU A 265 8.80 9.87 32.53
N ALA A 266 8.83 8.63 33.01
CA ALA A 266 7.93 8.17 34.07
C ALA A 266 8.13 8.96 35.37
N ALA A 267 9.38 9.24 35.76
CA ALA A 267 9.68 10.07 36.93
C ALA A 267 9.13 11.50 36.81
N LEU A 268 9.01 12.04 35.59
CA LEU A 268 8.48 13.37 35.33
C LEU A 268 6.95 13.44 35.34
N LEU A 269 6.29 12.42 34.79
CA LEU A 269 4.84 12.41 34.56
C LEU A 269 4.05 11.72 35.68
N GLY A 270 4.66 10.77 36.38
CA GLY A 270 3.98 9.89 37.34
C GLY A 270 3.41 8.63 36.70
N ASP A 271 2.99 7.68 37.53
CA ASP A 271 2.51 6.38 37.08
C ASP A 271 1.23 6.48 36.23
N GLY A 272 1.15 5.66 35.17
CA GLY A 272 -0.02 5.56 34.29
C GLY A 272 -0.13 6.64 33.20
N ALA A 273 0.77 7.63 33.17
CA ALA A 273 0.82 8.62 32.11
C ALA A 273 1.37 8.02 30.78
N PRO A 274 0.88 8.47 29.61
CA PRO A 274 1.38 8.00 28.33
C PRO A 274 2.84 8.46 28.11
N LEU A 275 3.74 7.50 27.83
CA LEU A 275 5.17 7.73 27.67
C LEU A 275 5.53 8.03 26.20
N GLN A 276 5.13 9.22 25.74
CA GLN A 276 5.25 9.64 24.34
C GLN A 276 6.70 9.75 23.86
N LEU A 277 7.62 10.24 24.70
CA LEU A 277 9.04 10.33 24.36
C LEU A 277 9.67 8.95 24.29
N THR A 278 9.32 8.07 25.23
CA THR A 278 9.81 6.69 25.23
C THR A 278 9.36 5.95 23.99
N GLU A 279 8.10 6.09 23.58
CA GLU A 279 7.60 5.48 22.35
C GLU A 279 8.32 6.04 21.11
N ALA A 280 8.47 7.37 21.03
CA ALA A 280 9.18 8.02 19.92
C ALA A 280 10.63 7.53 19.82
N VAL A 281 11.35 7.43 20.95
CA VAL A 281 12.73 6.91 21.01
C VAL A 281 12.77 5.43 20.67
N ALA A 282 11.85 4.62 21.20
CA ALA A 282 11.78 3.19 20.89
C ALA A 282 11.60 2.95 19.38
N ARG A 283 10.77 3.75 18.71
CA ARG A 283 10.54 3.67 17.26
C ARG A 283 11.76 4.13 16.46
N ASN A 284 12.30 5.30 16.81
CA ASN A 284 13.27 5.99 15.96
C ASN A 284 14.72 5.55 16.21
N LEU A 285 15.07 5.14 17.44
CA LEU A 285 16.34 4.48 17.71
C LEU A 285 16.46 3.18 16.92
N PHE A 286 15.40 2.37 16.89
CA PHE A 286 15.38 1.15 16.09
C PHE A 286 15.50 1.45 14.60
N ARG A 287 14.80 2.49 14.10
CA ARG A 287 14.87 2.91 12.69
C ARG A 287 16.30 3.25 12.25
N VAL A 288 17.04 4.01 13.07
CA VAL A 288 18.43 4.36 12.73
C VAL A 288 19.40 3.19 12.91
N MET A 289 19.13 2.28 13.87
CA MET A 289 19.97 1.10 14.13
C MET A 289 19.79 -0.02 13.10
N ALA A 290 18.56 -0.27 12.66
CA ALA A 290 18.22 -1.35 11.72
C ALA A 290 18.15 -0.81 10.28
N CYS A 291 19.23 -0.18 9.80
CA CYS A 291 19.26 0.25 8.41
C CYS A 291 19.25 -0.96 7.46
N LYS A 292 18.51 -0.86 6.34
CA LYS A 292 18.45 -1.91 5.31
C LYS A 292 19.74 -1.91 4.49
N ASP A 293 20.79 -2.43 5.10
CA ASP A 293 22.09 -2.62 4.47
C ASP A 293 22.18 -3.93 3.67
N GLU A 294 23.32 -4.16 3.04
CA GLU A 294 23.56 -5.32 2.19
C GLU A 294 23.35 -6.64 2.93
N TYR A 295 23.79 -6.72 4.19
CA TYR A 295 23.65 -7.90 5.05
C TYR A 295 22.19 -8.16 5.42
N GLU A 296 21.43 -7.12 5.74
CA GLU A 296 20.01 -7.25 6.08
C GLU A 296 19.17 -7.61 4.87
N VAL A 297 19.42 -6.99 3.71
CA VAL A 297 18.78 -7.40 2.45
C VAL A 297 19.07 -8.88 2.19
N ALA A 298 20.32 -9.30 2.36
CA ALA A 298 20.71 -10.69 2.19
C ALA A 298 19.98 -11.64 3.15
N ARG A 299 19.84 -11.26 4.43
CA ARG A 299 19.08 -12.03 5.44
C ARG A 299 17.62 -12.15 5.04
N LEU A 300 16.97 -11.06 4.64
CA LEU A 300 15.55 -11.06 4.27
C LEU A 300 15.26 -12.01 3.10
N TYR A 301 16.09 -11.99 2.06
CA TYR A 301 15.93 -12.90 0.90
C TYR A 301 16.33 -14.36 1.19
N SER A 302 17.16 -14.61 2.21
CA SER A 302 17.66 -15.97 2.53
C SER A 302 17.02 -16.61 3.76
N SER A 303 16.17 -15.88 4.50
CA SER A 303 15.47 -16.34 5.70
C SER A 303 14.44 -17.45 5.49
N GLY A 304 14.12 -17.78 4.25
CA GLY A 304 13.04 -18.72 3.89
C GLY A 304 11.65 -18.08 3.81
N ALA A 305 11.40 -17.02 4.58
CA ALA A 305 10.12 -16.31 4.57
C ALA A 305 9.78 -15.72 3.18
N PHE A 306 10.78 -15.20 2.46
CA PHE A 306 10.60 -14.74 1.09
C PHE A 306 10.14 -15.87 0.16
N MET A 307 10.81 -17.03 0.21
CA MET A 307 10.46 -18.17 -0.63
C MET A 307 9.10 -18.76 -0.26
N ALA A 308 8.74 -18.78 1.02
CA ALA A 308 7.42 -19.18 1.47
C ALA A 308 6.32 -18.29 0.85
N GLN A 309 6.50 -16.96 0.88
CA GLN A 309 5.58 -16.03 0.22
C GLN A 309 5.51 -16.20 -1.30
N VAL A 310 6.62 -16.59 -1.93
CA VAL A 310 6.61 -16.89 -3.37
C VAL A 310 5.80 -18.16 -3.64
N HIS A 311 6.02 -19.24 -2.89
CA HIS A 311 5.29 -20.50 -3.05
C HIS A 311 3.81 -20.40 -2.68
N GLU A 312 3.44 -19.49 -1.77
CA GLU A 312 2.04 -19.21 -1.44
C GLU A 312 1.30 -18.49 -2.59
N ARG A 313 2.02 -17.69 -3.40
CA ARG A 313 1.42 -16.86 -4.46
C ARG A 313 1.53 -17.45 -5.85
N PHE A 314 2.50 -18.34 -6.09
CA PHE A 314 2.80 -18.85 -7.41
C PHE A 314 2.89 -20.38 -7.38
N GLU A 315 2.06 -21.03 -8.19
CA GLU A 315 2.10 -22.46 -8.43
C GLU A 315 2.98 -22.81 -9.66
N GLY A 316 3.49 -24.03 -9.70
CA GLY A 316 4.25 -24.57 -10.84
C GLY A 316 5.74 -24.20 -10.88
N ASP A 317 6.36 -24.44 -12.04
CA ASP A 317 7.78 -24.18 -12.25
C ASP A 317 8.03 -22.71 -12.61
N PHE A 318 8.63 -21.96 -11.69
CA PHE A 318 9.01 -20.56 -11.92
C PHE A 318 10.52 -20.34 -11.81
N ARG A 319 11.02 -19.32 -12.53
CA ARG A 319 12.40 -18.85 -12.41
C ARG A 319 12.41 -17.46 -11.76
N LEU A 320 13.21 -17.30 -10.72
CA LEU A 320 13.38 -16.04 -10.03
C LEU A 320 14.62 -15.30 -10.53
N GLY A 321 14.43 -14.02 -10.86
CA GLY A 321 15.49 -13.06 -11.14
C GLY A 321 15.37 -11.83 -10.25
N LEU A 322 16.49 -11.32 -9.74
CA LEU A 322 16.53 -10.09 -8.94
C LEU A 322 17.20 -8.95 -9.70
N HIS A 323 16.55 -7.80 -9.72
CA HIS A 323 17.10 -6.58 -10.30
C HIS A 323 17.85 -5.78 -9.22
N LEU A 324 19.18 -5.89 -9.23
CA LEU A 324 20.06 -5.29 -8.22
C LEU A 324 21.02 -4.28 -8.85
N ALA A 325 21.45 -3.31 -8.05
CA ALA A 325 22.54 -2.40 -8.39
C ALA A 325 23.57 -2.39 -7.25
N PRO A 326 24.39 -3.45 -7.11
CA PRO A 326 25.33 -3.57 -5.99
C PRO A 326 26.32 -2.39 -6.00
N PRO A 327 26.46 -1.60 -4.92
CA PRO A 327 27.22 -0.35 -4.95
C PRO A 327 28.66 -0.45 -5.45
N LEU A 328 29.31 -1.60 -5.20
CA LEU A 328 30.70 -1.86 -5.60
C LEU A 328 30.85 -2.32 -7.07
N LEU A 329 29.78 -2.81 -7.70
CA LEU A 329 29.83 -3.44 -9.03
C LEU A 329 28.97 -2.72 -10.07
N ALA A 330 28.00 -1.93 -9.63
CA ALA A 330 27.03 -1.29 -10.52
C ALA A 330 27.64 -0.09 -11.26
N ARG A 331 27.37 -0.03 -12.56
CA ARG A 331 27.71 1.12 -13.39
C ARG A 331 26.83 2.31 -13.01
N ARG A 332 27.35 3.52 -13.21
CA ARG A 332 26.61 4.77 -13.05
C ARG A 332 26.14 5.29 -14.41
N ASN A 333 24.94 5.88 -14.47
CA ASN A 333 24.47 6.60 -15.64
C ASN A 333 25.11 8.01 -15.74
N ALA A 334 24.78 8.77 -16.78
CA ALA A 334 25.29 10.14 -16.98
C ALA A 334 24.95 11.12 -15.85
N ARG A 335 23.94 10.80 -15.02
CA ARG A 335 23.53 11.57 -13.82
C ARG A 335 24.19 11.07 -12.53
N GLY A 336 25.08 10.07 -12.61
CA GLY A 336 25.79 9.50 -11.47
C GLY A 336 25.01 8.44 -10.68
N GLU A 337 23.85 8.00 -11.16
CA GLU A 337 22.95 7.06 -10.49
C GLU A 337 23.27 5.61 -10.86
N LEU A 338 23.11 4.68 -9.91
CA LEU A 338 23.40 3.25 -10.14
C LEU A 338 22.39 2.60 -11.09
N ILE A 339 22.89 1.84 -12.07
CA ILE A 339 22.09 1.12 -13.06
C ILE A 339 21.77 -0.29 -12.54
N LYS A 340 20.47 -0.62 -12.45
CA LYS A 340 20.00 -1.95 -12.08
C LYS A 340 20.27 -2.96 -13.19
N ARG A 341 20.70 -4.16 -12.81
CA ARG A 341 20.87 -5.30 -13.71
C ARG A 341 20.16 -6.51 -13.14
N GLU A 342 19.69 -7.38 -14.01
CA GLU A 342 19.09 -8.64 -13.62
C GLU A 342 20.18 -9.66 -13.24
N TYR A 343 19.97 -10.32 -12.11
CA TYR A 343 20.77 -11.43 -11.61
C TYR A 343 19.88 -12.66 -11.48
N GLY A 344 20.29 -13.77 -12.09
CA GLY A 344 19.56 -15.04 -12.04
C GLY A 344 19.63 -15.75 -10.68
N PRO A 345 19.10 -16.98 -10.58
CA PRO A 345 18.90 -17.70 -9.31
C PRO A 345 20.14 -17.88 -8.43
N TRP A 346 21.35 -17.89 -9.01
CA TRP A 346 22.60 -18.02 -8.27
C TRP A 346 22.78 -16.95 -7.18
N VAL A 347 22.19 -15.76 -7.38
CA VAL A 347 22.31 -14.62 -6.46
C VAL A 347 21.72 -14.92 -5.08
N PHE A 348 20.68 -15.77 -4.99
CA PHE A 348 20.10 -16.17 -3.71
C PHE A 348 21.08 -17.00 -2.86
N GLY A 349 21.90 -17.83 -3.52
CA GLY A 349 23.00 -18.55 -2.86
C GLY A 349 24.06 -17.59 -2.33
N ALA A 350 24.44 -16.57 -3.11
CA ALA A 350 25.38 -15.54 -2.68
C ALA A 350 24.83 -14.71 -1.50
N LEU A 351 23.54 -14.34 -1.53
CA LEU A 351 22.88 -13.64 -0.42
C LEU A 351 22.85 -14.50 0.85
N LYS A 352 22.63 -15.82 0.74
CA LYS A 352 22.69 -16.72 1.90
C LYS A 352 24.06 -16.74 2.57
N VAL A 353 25.14 -16.69 1.79
CA VAL A 353 26.51 -16.57 2.33
C VAL A 353 26.70 -15.19 2.96
N LEU A 354 26.31 -14.13 2.26
CA LEU A 354 26.45 -12.75 2.74
C LEU A 354 25.70 -12.52 4.06
N ALA A 355 24.50 -13.08 4.22
CA ALA A 355 23.72 -12.98 5.47
C ALA A 355 24.47 -13.55 6.69
N ARG A 356 25.29 -14.58 6.50
CA ARG A 356 26.12 -15.17 7.57
C ARG A 356 27.32 -14.30 7.93
N LEU A 357 27.71 -13.39 7.05
CA LEU A 357 28.82 -12.45 7.27
C LEU A 357 28.38 -11.16 7.97
N LYS A 358 27.17 -11.10 8.55
CA LYS A 358 26.67 -9.93 9.30
C LYS A 358 27.61 -9.47 10.44
N GLY A 359 28.44 -10.37 10.98
CA GLY A 359 29.47 -10.02 11.96
C GLY A 359 30.56 -9.07 11.45
N LEU A 360 30.73 -8.97 10.12
CA LEU A 360 31.64 -8.00 9.51
C LEU A 360 31.08 -6.57 9.57
N ARG A 361 29.76 -6.40 9.70
CA ARG A 361 29.09 -5.10 9.67
C ARG A 361 29.76 -4.11 10.62
N GLY A 362 30.12 -2.95 10.08
CA GLY A 362 30.70 -1.85 10.86
C GLY A 362 32.14 -2.08 11.33
N THR A 363 32.74 -3.24 11.07
CA THR A 363 34.16 -3.52 11.35
C THR A 363 35.07 -2.94 10.26
N VAL A 364 36.39 -2.99 10.48
CA VAL A 364 37.38 -2.66 9.44
C VAL A 364 37.42 -3.67 8.29
N LEU A 365 36.77 -4.83 8.45
CA LEU A 365 36.68 -5.85 7.41
C LEU A 365 35.35 -5.75 6.64
N ASP A 366 34.55 -4.70 6.86
CA ASP A 366 33.31 -4.43 6.15
C ASP A 366 33.60 -3.78 4.78
N PRO A 367 33.48 -4.51 3.65
CA PRO A 367 33.74 -3.91 2.34
C PRO A 367 32.67 -2.89 1.94
N PHE A 368 31.47 -2.94 2.51
CA PHE A 368 30.37 -2.02 2.20
C PHE A 368 30.42 -0.75 3.07
N GLY A 369 30.99 -0.86 4.28
CA GLY A 369 31.00 0.21 5.29
C GLY A 369 31.77 1.47 4.91
N TYR A 370 32.64 1.43 3.90
CA TYR A 370 33.48 2.57 3.50
C TYR A 370 32.76 3.64 2.66
N SER A 371 31.56 3.34 2.16
CA SER A 371 30.80 4.33 1.37
C SER A 371 30.45 5.57 2.22
N ALA A 372 30.27 6.72 1.55
CA ALA A 372 29.82 7.94 2.23
C ALA A 372 28.46 7.72 2.92
N GLU A 373 27.54 6.99 2.27
CA GLU A 373 26.23 6.64 2.79
C GLU A 373 26.32 5.79 4.07
N ARG A 374 27.13 4.72 4.09
CA ARG A 374 27.29 3.86 5.29
C ARG A 374 28.00 4.59 6.43
N ARG A 375 28.93 5.50 6.12
CA ARG A 375 29.54 6.38 7.15
C ARG A 375 28.52 7.36 7.73
N ALA A 376 27.68 7.97 6.90
CA ALA A 376 26.61 8.85 7.34
C ALA A 376 25.57 8.12 8.22
N GLU A 377 25.16 6.90 7.85
CA GLU A 377 24.24 6.08 8.66
C GLU A 377 24.82 5.71 10.04
N ARG A 378 26.10 5.29 10.10
CA ARG A 378 26.76 5.02 11.38
C ARG A 378 26.86 6.25 12.26
N ARG A 379 27.17 7.40 11.66
CA ARG A 379 27.18 8.69 12.34
C ARG A 379 25.78 9.06 12.85
N LEU A 380 24.74 8.84 12.06
CA LEU A 380 23.35 9.13 12.45
C LEU A 380 22.93 8.36 13.72
N ILE A 381 23.37 7.11 13.88
CA ILE A 381 23.13 6.35 15.13
C ILE A 381 23.79 7.02 16.33
N ALA A 382 25.06 7.44 16.18
CA ALA A 382 25.81 8.08 17.25
C ALA A 382 25.21 9.45 17.62
N ASP A 383 24.91 10.27 16.60
CA ASP A 383 24.32 11.59 16.76
C ASP A 383 22.93 11.50 17.39
N TYR A 384 22.09 10.55 16.97
CA TYR A 384 20.78 10.31 17.59
C TYR A 384 20.89 9.92 19.06
N ARG A 385 21.80 9.00 19.40
CA ARG A 385 22.02 8.60 20.80
C ARG A 385 22.47 9.78 21.66
N ALA A 386 23.45 10.55 21.19
CA ALA A 386 23.92 11.75 21.87
C ALA A 386 22.80 12.80 22.03
N GLY A 387 21.95 12.95 21.01
CA GLY A 387 20.75 13.78 21.05
C GLY A 387 19.79 13.34 22.15
N VAL A 388 19.48 12.04 22.25
CA VAL A 388 18.62 11.52 23.32
C VAL A 388 19.22 11.78 24.70
N GLU A 389 20.52 11.55 24.92
CA GLU A 389 21.16 11.89 26.21
C GLU A 389 21.03 13.38 26.55
N ARG A 390 21.19 14.26 25.55
CA ARG A 390 20.99 15.71 25.71
C ARG A 390 19.55 16.06 26.07
N LEU A 391 18.57 15.39 25.47
CA LEU A 391 17.15 15.55 25.84
C LEU A 391 16.94 15.17 27.30
N LEU A 392 17.44 14.00 27.73
CA LEU A 392 17.30 13.52 29.10
C LEU A 392 17.91 14.46 30.14
N ALA A 393 19.08 15.02 29.85
CA ALA A 393 19.78 15.95 30.76
C ALA A 393 19.01 17.24 31.04
N SER A 394 17.98 17.56 30.24
CA SER A 394 17.25 18.82 30.34
C SER A 394 15.74 18.65 30.20
N LEU A 395 15.25 17.44 30.45
CA LEU A 395 13.85 17.06 30.30
C LEU A 395 12.99 17.70 31.40
N THR A 396 11.95 18.43 30.98
CA THR A 396 10.93 19.01 31.85
C THR A 396 9.56 18.84 31.18
N ARG A 397 8.46 19.03 31.93
CA ARG A 397 7.10 18.90 31.37
C ARG A 397 6.86 19.88 30.21
N GLU A 398 7.42 21.08 30.30
CA GLU A 398 7.33 22.11 29.26
C GLU A 398 8.13 21.75 28.00
N ARG A 399 9.26 21.05 28.17
CA ARG A 399 10.16 20.65 27.07
C ARG A 399 9.78 19.32 26.43
N LEU A 400 8.94 18.52 27.09
CA LEU A 400 8.54 17.19 26.63
C LEU A 400 7.96 17.20 25.19
N PRO A 401 7.04 18.09 24.80
CA PRO A 401 6.53 18.09 23.43
C PRO A 401 7.61 18.35 22.36
N LEU A 402 8.59 19.22 22.66
CA LEU A 402 9.73 19.46 21.77
C LEU A 402 10.70 18.28 21.75
N ALA A 403 10.94 17.64 22.90
CA ALA A 403 11.76 16.45 22.99
C ALA A 403 11.19 15.30 22.13
N VAL A 404 9.87 15.10 22.15
CA VAL A 404 9.18 14.11 21.29
C VAL A 404 9.39 14.45 19.81
N ARG A 405 9.21 15.72 19.41
CA ARG A 405 9.42 16.16 18.02
C ARG A 405 10.87 15.94 17.56
N ILE A 406 11.85 16.24 18.41
CA ILE A 406 13.28 16.01 18.12
C ILE A 406 13.55 14.50 17.97
N ALA A 407 13.07 13.68 18.91
CA ALA A 407 13.25 12.23 18.87
C ALA A 407 12.58 11.57 17.65
N SER A 408 11.62 12.24 17.01
CA SER A 408 10.86 11.77 15.85
C SER A 408 11.46 12.18 14.50
N ILE A 409 12.52 13.00 14.46
CA ILE A 409 13.17 13.44 13.21
C ILE A 409 13.54 12.29 12.26
N PRO A 410 14.05 11.12 12.71
CA PRO A 410 14.39 10.02 11.82
C PRO A 410 13.23 9.49 10.97
N GLU A 411 11.98 9.79 11.32
CA GLU A 411 10.80 9.42 10.54
C GLU A 411 10.76 10.10 9.16
N GLU A 412 11.39 11.26 9.03
CA GLU A 412 11.45 12.08 7.82
C GLU A 412 12.55 11.59 6.85
N ILE A 413 13.52 10.82 7.35
CA ILE A 413 14.63 10.26 6.56
C ILE A 413 14.15 9.00 5.84
N ARG A 414 13.38 9.19 4.76
CA ARG A 414 12.78 8.12 3.94
C ARG A 414 13.44 7.97 2.57
N GLY A 415 13.23 6.83 1.94
CA GLY A 415 13.73 6.53 0.58
C GLY A 415 15.08 5.82 0.56
N PHE A 416 15.68 5.74 -0.63
CA PHE A 416 16.94 5.05 -0.89
C PHE A 416 17.89 5.92 -1.75
N GLY A 417 19.20 5.75 -1.58
CA GLY A 417 20.21 6.45 -2.38
C GLY A 417 20.05 7.97 -2.33
N HIS A 418 20.01 8.62 -3.50
CA HIS A 418 19.95 10.08 -3.60
C HIS A 418 18.67 10.69 -2.98
N VAL A 419 17.54 9.96 -2.97
CA VAL A 419 16.30 10.43 -2.32
C VAL A 419 16.49 10.49 -0.81
N LYS A 420 17.12 9.46 -0.23
CA LYS A 420 17.43 9.41 1.20
C LYS A 420 18.42 10.50 1.60
N GLU A 421 19.44 10.73 0.79
CA GLU A 421 20.44 11.78 1.02
C GLU A 421 19.77 13.17 1.06
N ARG A 422 18.89 13.46 0.09
CA ARG A 422 18.13 14.72 0.09
C ARG A 422 17.27 14.87 1.35
N ASN A 423 16.52 13.82 1.72
CA ASN A 423 15.67 13.85 2.89
C ASN A 423 16.47 13.97 4.20
N LEU A 424 17.66 13.37 4.26
CA LEU A 424 18.58 13.52 5.40
C LEU A 424 18.99 14.98 5.60
N GLN A 425 19.35 15.70 4.53
CA GLN A 425 19.74 17.12 4.65
C GLN A 425 18.58 17.98 5.18
N VAL A 426 17.37 17.78 4.66
CA VAL A 426 16.16 18.48 5.13
C VAL A 426 15.86 18.15 6.60
N ALA A 427 15.98 16.87 6.98
CA ALA A 427 15.77 16.43 8.36
C ALA A 427 16.77 17.08 9.33
N LEU A 428 18.05 17.17 8.95
CA LEU A 428 19.10 17.82 9.75
C LEU A 428 18.86 19.32 9.93
N GLU A 429 18.35 20.01 8.90
CA GLU A 429 17.95 21.42 9.01
C GLU A 429 16.81 21.60 10.02
N ARG A 430 15.79 20.76 9.94
CA ARG A 430 14.66 20.76 10.88
C ARG A 430 15.09 20.43 12.29
N GLU A 431 15.95 19.44 12.46
CA GLU A 431 16.53 19.07 13.75
C GLU A 431 17.26 20.25 14.40
N ARG A 432 18.12 20.94 13.65
CA ARG A 432 18.81 22.15 14.15
C ARG A 432 17.83 23.21 14.65
N ARG A 433 16.74 23.44 13.90
CA ARG A 433 15.70 24.39 14.31
C ARG A 433 15.03 23.97 15.62
N LEU A 434 14.64 22.69 15.75
CA LEU A 434 13.99 22.18 16.95
C LEU A 434 14.91 22.25 18.18
N TRP A 435 16.20 21.98 18.01
CA TRP A 435 17.18 22.16 19.09
C TRP A 435 17.27 23.61 19.55
N SER A 436 17.30 24.57 18.62
CA SER A 436 17.26 26.00 18.97
C SER A 436 15.96 26.39 19.68
N GLU A 437 14.81 25.86 19.26
CA GLU A 437 13.52 26.05 19.93
C GLU A 437 13.56 25.49 21.37
N LEU A 438 14.12 24.30 21.56
CA LEU A 438 14.26 23.66 22.87
C LEU A 438 15.18 24.45 23.81
N ASP A 439 16.30 24.96 23.31
CA ASP A 439 17.26 25.75 24.08
C ASP A 439 16.66 27.10 24.53
N ALA A 440 15.74 27.66 23.74
CA ALA A 440 15.04 28.91 24.05
C ALA A 440 13.99 28.78 25.18
N VAL A 441 13.49 27.56 25.45
CA VAL A 441 12.60 27.30 26.59
C VAL A 441 13.42 27.43 27.88
N ARG A 442 13.29 28.55 28.60
CA ARG A 442 14.15 28.91 29.76
C ARG A 442 14.33 27.75 30.75
N LYS A 443 15.57 27.53 31.21
CA LYS A 443 15.83 26.77 32.44
C LYS A 443 15.13 27.48 33.61
N PRO A 444 14.39 26.80 34.49
CA PRO A 444 13.89 27.44 35.71
C PRO A 444 15.09 27.95 36.50
N THR A 445 15.12 29.26 36.74
CA THR A 445 16.11 29.92 37.59
C THR A 445 16.02 29.31 38.98
N SER A 446 17.08 28.68 39.48
CA SER A 446 17.15 28.36 40.91
C SER A 446 17.12 29.69 41.65
N ILE A 447 16.06 29.93 42.42
CA ILE A 447 16.04 31.01 43.40
C ILE A 447 17.07 30.62 44.46
N ALA A 448 18.28 31.19 44.36
CA ALA A 448 19.25 31.12 45.44
C ALA A 448 18.69 31.97 46.59
N GLY A 449 18.52 31.31 47.75
CA GLY A 449 18.14 31.94 49.01
C GLY A 449 19.26 32.72 49.65
#